data_AF-A0A2T7DPA8-F1
#
_entry.id   AF-A0A2T7DPA8-F1
#
_cell.length_a   1.000
_cell.length_b   1.000
_cell.length_c   1.000
_cell.angle_alpha   90.00
_cell.angle_beta   90.00
_cell.angle_gamma   90.00
#
_symmetry.space_group_name_H-M   'P 1'
#
loop_
_entity.id
_entity.type
_entity.pdbx_description
1 polymer ?
#
loop_
_entity_poly.entity_id
_entity_poly.type
_entity_poly.pdbx_seq_one_letter_code
_entity_poly.pdbx_strand_id
1 'polypeptide(L)'
;MLLFPCRHGTLCRFEELAFSFNGGKDSTVLLHLLRAGYYLHKATSSGHVDITVHHAVQNCPMRTIYFEDPNTFPEIDWFTYETAATYGLPLETIRTDYKSGIEALLKEKPTKAIFLGTRNGDPNAVGQQQFSPSSPDWPPFMRVNPILDWSYSDVWSFLLTCKVKYCSLYDQGYTSIGSIHSTVPNELLRDGSGGYKPAYKLSDGGLERAGRAKKAGKKNAPVNGRNNNEPGQRSRL
;
A
#
# COMPACT_ATOMS: atom_id res chain seq x y z
N MET A 1 -16.38 -10.52 16.37
CA MET A 1 -16.31 -10.25 14.91
C MET A 1 -15.31 -9.11 14.75
N LEU A 2 -14.29 -9.20 13.88
CA LEU A 2 -13.46 -8.01 13.57
C LEU A 2 -14.39 -7.00 12.89
N LEU A 3 -14.83 -6.00 13.65
CA LEU A 3 -15.83 -5.04 13.23
C LEU A 3 -15.13 -3.89 12.51
N PHE A 4 -15.20 -3.86 11.18
CA PHE A 4 -14.79 -2.68 10.42
C PHE A 4 -16.04 -1.89 10.01
N PRO A 5 -16.14 -0.60 10.36
CA PRO A 5 -17.26 0.23 9.94
C PRO A 5 -17.31 0.33 8.41
N CYS A 6 -18.45 -0.05 7.82
CA CYS A 6 -18.76 0.17 6.41
C CYS A 6 -19.63 1.43 6.24
N ARG A 7 -19.93 1.81 4.99
CA ARG A 7 -20.93 2.86 4.68
C ARG A 7 -22.24 2.59 5.44
N HIS A 8 -22.78 3.61 6.09
CA HIS A 8 -24.06 3.59 6.82
C HIS A 8 -24.10 2.73 8.10
N GLY A 9 -22.98 2.55 8.81
CA GLY A 9 -22.98 1.90 10.12
C GLY A 9 -23.21 0.38 10.09
N THR A 10 -23.19 -0.23 8.90
CA THR A 10 -23.18 -1.70 8.76
C THR A 10 -21.76 -2.25 8.89
N LEU A 11 -21.66 -3.46 9.42
CA LEU A 11 -20.41 -4.14 9.69
C LEU A 11 -20.01 -4.96 8.45
N CYS A 12 -18.77 -4.83 7.98
CA CYS A 12 -18.25 -5.70 6.92
C CYS A 12 -18.02 -7.11 7.47
N ARG A 13 -18.44 -8.12 6.71
CA ARG A 13 -18.03 -9.51 7.00
C ARG A 13 -16.58 -9.71 6.58
N PHE A 14 -15.89 -10.67 7.18
CA PHE A 14 -14.47 -10.91 6.91
C PHE A 14 -14.22 -11.24 5.42
N GLU A 15 -15.16 -11.95 4.78
CA GLU A 15 -15.11 -12.32 3.37
C GLU A 15 -15.30 -11.11 2.43
N GLU A 16 -15.76 -9.97 2.96
CA GLU A 16 -15.96 -8.72 2.22
C GLU A 16 -14.75 -7.77 2.36
N LEU A 17 -13.69 -8.22 3.03
CA LEU A 17 -12.45 -7.48 3.24
C LEU A 17 -11.36 -8.01 2.29
N ALA A 18 -10.60 -7.09 1.72
CA ALA A 18 -9.36 -7.41 1.04
C ALA A 18 -8.21 -6.59 1.60
N PHE A 19 -6.99 -7.04 1.36
CA PHE A 19 -5.76 -6.37 1.77
C PHE A 19 -4.85 -6.15 0.57
N SER A 20 -4.47 -4.90 0.30
CA SER A 20 -3.50 -4.58 -0.75
C SER A 20 -2.09 -4.71 -0.19
N PHE A 21 -1.36 -5.73 -0.66
CA PHE A 21 0.01 -6.01 -0.25
C PHE A 21 0.95 -5.76 -1.43
N ASN A 22 2.02 -5.01 -1.21
CA ASN A 22 2.97 -4.62 -2.26
C ASN A 22 4.43 -4.93 -1.90
N GLY A 23 4.68 -5.74 -0.87
CA GLY A 23 6.03 -6.07 -0.39
C GLY A 23 6.81 -4.92 0.26
N GLY A 24 6.27 -3.70 0.25
CA GLY A 24 6.88 -2.55 0.93
C GLY A 24 6.79 -2.66 2.45
N LYS A 25 7.63 -1.88 3.15
CA LYS A 25 7.68 -1.86 4.62
C LYS A 25 6.33 -1.57 5.27
N ASP A 26 5.55 -0.64 4.70
CA ASP A 26 4.30 -0.16 5.30
C ASP A 26 3.18 -1.21 5.19
N SER A 27 3.04 -1.84 4.02
CA SER A 27 2.10 -2.95 3.83
C SER A 27 2.54 -4.21 4.61
N THR A 28 3.85 -4.41 4.80
CA THR A 28 4.38 -5.49 5.64
C THR A 28 4.00 -5.31 7.11
N VAL A 29 4.13 -4.10 7.67
CA VAL A 29 3.62 -3.79 9.02
C VAL A 29 2.13 -4.09 9.10
N LEU A 30 1.36 -3.59 8.12
CA LEU A 30 -0.09 -3.75 8.10
C LEU A 30 -0.51 -5.23 8.03
N LEU A 31 0.18 -6.07 7.25
CA LEU A 31 -0.04 -7.52 7.22
C LEU A 31 0.04 -8.11 8.63
N HIS A 32 1.09 -7.78 9.37
CA HIS A 32 1.30 -8.31 10.72
C HIS A 32 0.27 -7.79 11.73
N LEU A 33 -0.14 -6.52 11.62
CA LEU A 33 -1.23 -5.96 12.44
C LEU A 33 -2.56 -6.67 12.16
N LEU A 34 -2.89 -6.93 10.89
CA LEU A 34 -4.11 -7.63 10.50
C LEU A 34 -4.11 -9.08 10.99
N ARG A 35 -2.98 -9.78 10.91
CA ARG A 35 -2.82 -11.13 11.47
C ARG A 35 -2.97 -11.15 13.00
N ALA A 36 -2.39 -10.18 13.70
CA ALA A 36 -2.55 -10.05 15.16
C ALA A 36 -4.01 -9.74 15.54
N GLY A 37 -4.66 -8.82 14.83
CA GLY A 37 -6.08 -8.52 15.01
C GLY A 37 -6.98 -9.75 14.78
N TYR A 38 -6.68 -10.54 13.74
CA TYR A 38 -7.40 -11.79 13.45
C TYR A 38 -7.23 -12.81 14.57
N TYR A 39 -6.00 -13.00 15.06
CA TYR A 39 -5.72 -13.88 16.21
C TYR A 39 -6.53 -13.49 17.43
N LEU A 40 -6.47 -12.20 17.83
CA LEU A 40 -7.21 -11.69 18.99
C LEU A 40 -8.71 -11.88 18.83
N HIS A 41 -9.24 -11.67 17.62
CA HIS A 41 -10.65 -11.89 17.35
C HIS A 41 -11.05 -13.37 17.48
N LYS A 42 -10.24 -14.31 16.99
CA LYS A 42 -10.50 -15.74 17.15
C LYS A 42 -10.41 -16.16 18.61
N ALA A 43 -9.35 -15.78 19.32
CA ALA A 43 -9.16 -16.08 20.73
C ALA A 43 -10.35 -15.60 21.60
N THR A 44 -10.84 -14.38 21.35
CA THR A 44 -11.99 -13.82 22.08
C THR A 44 -13.32 -14.49 21.73
N SER A 45 -13.47 -15.03 20.52
CA SER A 45 -14.73 -15.67 20.08
C SER A 45 -14.80 -17.15 20.49
N SER A 46 -13.66 -17.79 20.72
CA SER A 46 -13.55 -19.20 21.11
C SER A 46 -13.53 -19.44 22.63
N GLY A 47 -13.41 -18.40 23.46
CA GLY A 47 -13.41 -18.52 24.93
C GLY A 47 -12.17 -19.20 25.55
N HIS A 48 -11.34 -19.86 24.74
CA HIS A 48 -10.08 -20.51 25.14
C HIS A 48 -8.99 -20.28 24.10
N VAL A 49 -7.76 -20.03 24.57
CA VAL A 49 -6.54 -20.01 23.74
C VAL A 49 -5.98 -21.43 23.71
N ASP A 50 -6.39 -22.20 22.70
CA ASP A 50 -5.89 -23.57 22.48
C ASP A 50 -4.88 -23.60 21.30
N ILE A 51 -4.11 -24.68 21.16
CA ILE A 51 -3.18 -24.99 20.06
C ILE A 51 -3.82 -24.78 18.68
N THR A 52 -5.13 -25.00 18.59
CA THR A 52 -5.96 -24.72 17.40
C THR A 52 -5.94 -23.24 16.97
N VAL A 53 -5.83 -22.29 17.92
CA VAL A 53 -5.72 -20.86 17.63
C VAL A 53 -4.34 -20.52 17.05
N HIS A 54 -3.28 -21.19 17.49
CA HIS A 54 -1.92 -21.03 16.94
C HIS A 54 -1.83 -21.45 15.46
N HIS A 55 -2.47 -22.56 15.08
CA HIS A 55 -2.59 -22.99 13.67
C HIS A 55 -3.48 -22.04 12.85
N ALA A 56 -4.50 -21.42 13.45
CA ALA A 56 -5.37 -20.46 12.77
C ALA A 56 -4.65 -19.15 12.37
N VAL A 57 -3.57 -18.74 13.07
CA VAL A 57 -2.77 -17.54 12.70
C VAL A 57 -1.89 -17.77 11.48
N GLN A 58 -1.51 -19.03 11.22
CA GLN A 58 -0.74 -19.38 10.03
C GLN A 58 -1.55 -19.30 8.75
N ASN A 59 -2.88 -19.40 8.83
CA ASN A 59 -3.77 -19.39 7.67
C ASN A 59 -4.84 -18.30 7.80
N CYS A 60 -4.41 -17.05 8.02
CA CYS A 60 -5.35 -15.92 7.98
C CYS A 60 -5.99 -15.86 6.58
N PRO A 61 -7.31 -16.10 6.44
CA PRO A 61 -7.94 -16.27 5.12
C PRO A 61 -8.21 -14.93 4.43
N MET A 62 -7.41 -13.90 4.76
CA MET A 62 -7.61 -12.56 4.24
C MET A 62 -7.20 -12.50 2.78
N ARG A 63 -8.17 -12.23 1.91
CA ARG A 63 -7.95 -12.01 0.48
C ARG A 63 -6.88 -10.94 0.30
N THR A 64 -5.74 -11.33 -0.25
CA THR A 64 -4.58 -10.46 -0.42
C THR A 64 -4.39 -10.16 -1.90
N ILE A 65 -4.22 -8.90 -2.25
CA ILE A 65 -4.16 -8.42 -3.63
C ILE A 65 -2.79 -7.83 -3.87
N TYR A 66 -2.13 -8.27 -4.95
CA TYR A 66 -0.88 -7.69 -5.42
C TYR A 66 -1.02 -7.20 -6.86
N PHE A 67 -0.74 -5.92 -7.10
CA PHE A 67 -0.64 -5.36 -8.45
C PHE A 67 0.80 -5.52 -8.94
N GLU A 68 1.03 -6.55 -9.76
CA GLU A 68 2.34 -6.83 -10.34
C GLU A 68 2.56 -5.92 -11.56
N ASP A 69 3.71 -5.24 -11.57
CA ASP A 69 4.14 -4.33 -12.63
C ASP A 69 5.51 -4.77 -13.15
N PRO A 70 5.74 -4.85 -14.46
CA PRO A 70 7.04 -5.23 -15.02
C PRO A 70 8.21 -4.32 -14.62
N ASN A 71 7.93 -3.13 -14.10
CA ASN A 71 8.92 -2.17 -13.62
C ASN A 71 9.06 -2.18 -12.10
N THR A 72 8.53 -3.20 -11.42
CA THR A 72 8.80 -3.48 -9.99
C THR A 72 10.19 -4.08 -9.84
N PHE A 73 10.83 -3.83 -8.69
CA PHE A 73 12.09 -4.48 -8.36
C PHE A 73 11.87 -5.99 -8.15
N PRO A 74 12.71 -6.87 -8.73
CA PRO A 74 12.61 -8.32 -8.50
C PRO A 74 12.63 -8.71 -7.02
N GLU A 75 13.36 -7.97 -6.18
CA GLU A 75 13.42 -8.20 -4.73
C GLU A 75 12.07 -7.91 -4.03
N ILE A 76 11.26 -6.99 -4.57
CA ILE A 76 9.90 -6.74 -4.07
C ILE A 76 8.97 -7.86 -4.49
N ASP A 77 9.02 -8.28 -5.76
CA ASP A 77 8.22 -9.42 -6.24
C ASP A 77 8.54 -10.67 -5.43
N TRP A 78 9.83 -11.01 -5.33
CA TRP A 78 10.30 -12.16 -4.58
C TRP A 78 9.87 -12.10 -3.11
N PHE A 79 10.06 -10.96 -2.43
CA PHE A 79 9.64 -10.79 -1.04
C PHE A 79 8.12 -10.90 -0.89
N THR A 80 7.34 -10.38 -1.84
CA THR A 80 5.87 -10.45 -1.82
C THR A 80 5.40 -11.90 -1.92
N TYR A 81 5.92 -12.66 -2.88
CA TYR A 81 5.58 -14.07 -3.08
C TYR A 81 6.07 -14.96 -1.93
N GLU A 82 7.29 -14.76 -1.45
CA GLU A 82 7.83 -15.51 -0.30
C GLU A 82 7.00 -15.24 0.97
N THR A 83 6.65 -13.98 1.22
CA THR A 83 5.82 -13.61 2.38
C THR A 83 4.43 -14.22 2.29
N ALA A 84 3.80 -14.19 1.11
CA ALA A 84 2.51 -14.82 0.89
C ALA A 84 2.55 -16.33 1.14
N ALA A 85 3.56 -17.03 0.61
CA ALA A 85 3.76 -18.46 0.85
C ALA A 85 4.03 -18.78 2.33
N THR A 86 4.90 -18.00 2.97
CA THR A 86 5.30 -18.19 4.39
C THR A 86 4.10 -18.10 5.33
N TYR A 87 3.12 -17.24 5.02
CA TYR A 87 1.95 -17.01 5.86
C TYR A 87 0.64 -17.52 5.25
N GLY A 88 0.71 -18.40 4.25
CA GLY A 88 -0.47 -19.02 3.64
C GLY A 88 -1.50 -18.01 3.13
N LEU A 89 -1.07 -16.85 2.63
CA LEU A 89 -1.97 -15.78 2.21
C LEU A 89 -2.66 -16.16 0.88
N PRO A 90 -3.99 -16.07 0.77
CA PRO A 90 -4.69 -16.15 -0.51
C PRO A 90 -4.33 -14.94 -1.38
N LEU A 91 -3.21 -15.04 -2.11
CA LEU A 91 -2.68 -13.98 -2.95
C LEU A 91 -3.29 -14.02 -4.36
N GLU A 92 -3.96 -12.94 -4.73
CA GLU A 92 -4.46 -12.69 -6.08
C GLU A 92 -3.57 -11.65 -6.77
N THR A 93 -2.83 -12.08 -7.80
CA THR A 93 -1.98 -11.21 -8.60
C THR A 93 -2.78 -10.58 -9.74
N ILE A 94 -2.78 -9.25 -9.81
CA ILE A 94 -3.42 -8.44 -10.84
C ILE A 94 -2.33 -7.82 -11.72
N ARG A 95 -2.46 -7.95 -13.04
CA ARG A 95 -1.51 -7.44 -14.05
C ARG A 95 -2.08 -6.36 -14.97
N THR A 96 -3.25 -5.84 -14.63
CA THR A 96 -3.89 -4.72 -15.32
C THR A 96 -3.63 -3.42 -14.57
N ASP A 97 -4.05 -2.28 -15.14
CA ASP A 97 -4.01 -1.02 -14.40
C ASP A 97 -4.87 -1.08 -13.14
N TYR A 98 -4.53 -0.25 -12.15
CA TYR A 98 -5.20 -0.26 -10.85
C TYR A 98 -6.71 -0.14 -10.92
N LYS A 99 -7.25 0.72 -11.80
CA LYS A 99 -8.69 0.95 -11.87
C LYS A 99 -9.40 -0.27 -12.43
N SER A 100 -8.95 -0.77 -13.59
CA SER A 100 -9.53 -1.97 -14.21
C SER A 100 -9.38 -3.22 -13.34
N GLY A 101 -8.24 -3.34 -12.65
CA GLY A 101 -7.98 -4.43 -11.70
C GLY A 101 -8.94 -4.41 -10.51
N ILE A 102 -9.13 -3.26 -9.87
CA ILE A 102 -10.13 -3.12 -8.80
C ILE A 102 -11.54 -3.35 -9.34
N GLU A 103 -11.89 -2.86 -10.54
CA GLU A 103 -13.20 -3.12 -11.16
C GLU A 103 -13.49 -4.62 -11.31
N ALA A 104 -12.54 -5.38 -11.85
CA ALA A 104 -12.66 -6.82 -11.99
C ALA A 104 -12.78 -7.50 -10.62
N LEU A 105 -11.95 -7.09 -9.67
CA LEU A 105 -11.89 -7.64 -8.32
C LEU A 105 -13.22 -7.49 -7.55
N LEU A 106 -13.85 -6.31 -7.65
CA LEU A 106 -15.14 -6.04 -7.00
C LEU A 106 -16.30 -6.78 -7.68
N LYS A 107 -16.19 -7.10 -8.97
CA LYS A 107 -17.20 -7.86 -9.73
C LYS A 107 -17.13 -9.36 -9.45
N GLU A 108 -15.93 -9.91 -9.26
CA GLU A 108 -15.72 -11.34 -9.08
C GLU A 108 -16.24 -11.84 -7.72
N LYS A 109 -15.93 -11.13 -6.64
CA LYS A 109 -16.30 -11.51 -5.27
C LYS A 109 -16.74 -10.29 -4.47
N PRO A 110 -17.73 -10.41 -3.56
CA PRO A 110 -18.15 -9.30 -2.71
C PRO A 110 -16.94 -8.71 -1.96
N THR A 111 -16.56 -7.49 -2.29
CA THR A 111 -15.48 -6.75 -1.60
C THR A 111 -16.02 -5.36 -1.31
N LYS A 112 -16.10 -5.00 -0.03
CA LYS A 112 -16.62 -3.71 0.42
C LYS A 112 -15.54 -2.80 0.95
N ALA A 113 -14.46 -3.36 1.49
CA ALA A 113 -13.37 -2.61 2.07
C ALA A 113 -12.01 -3.21 1.71
N ILE A 114 -11.03 -2.34 1.51
CA ILE A 114 -9.65 -2.71 1.18
C ILE A 114 -8.71 -2.03 2.18
N PHE A 115 -7.92 -2.85 2.89
CA PHE A 115 -6.83 -2.38 3.74
C PHE A 115 -5.65 -1.90 2.91
N LEU A 116 -5.16 -0.71 3.23
CA LEU A 116 -4.06 -0.05 2.54
C LEU A 116 -3.00 0.39 3.56
N GLY A 117 -1.72 0.16 3.24
CA GLY A 117 -0.58 0.60 4.03
C GLY A 117 -0.25 2.09 3.86
N THR A 118 -1.24 2.95 3.64
CA THR A 118 -1.06 4.39 3.40
C THR A 118 -0.85 5.15 4.71
N ARG A 119 0.08 6.10 4.71
CA ARG A 119 0.39 7.01 5.83
C ARG A 119 0.21 8.48 5.43
N ASN A 120 0.04 9.39 6.38
CA ASN A 120 -0.20 10.82 6.13
C ASN A 120 0.91 11.50 5.29
N GLY A 121 2.15 10.99 5.35
CA GLY A 121 3.26 11.48 4.54
C GLY A 121 3.25 11.03 3.06
N ASP A 122 2.33 10.14 2.67
CA ASP A 122 2.26 9.64 1.30
C ASP A 122 1.59 10.64 0.35
N PRO A 123 2.04 10.75 -0.93
CA PRO A 123 1.48 11.68 -1.89
C PRO A 123 -0.04 11.55 -2.12
N ASN A 124 -0.57 10.33 -1.96
CA ASN A 124 -1.99 10.03 -2.21
C ASN A 124 -2.84 10.11 -0.94
N ALA A 125 -2.27 10.45 0.22
CA ALA A 125 -2.98 10.45 1.51
C ALA A 125 -3.74 11.75 1.80
N VAL A 126 -3.50 12.82 1.04
CA VAL A 126 -4.10 14.14 1.27
C VAL A 126 -5.64 14.03 1.33
N GLY A 127 -6.22 14.44 2.45
CA GLY A 127 -7.66 14.42 2.70
C GLY A 127 -8.24 13.04 3.00
N GLN A 128 -7.42 11.98 3.07
CA GLN A 128 -7.87 10.68 3.55
C GLN A 128 -7.99 10.65 5.07
N GLN A 129 -8.92 9.83 5.53
CA GLN A 129 -9.12 9.47 6.93
C GLN A 129 -8.82 7.97 7.10
N GLN A 130 -8.84 7.47 8.34
CA GLN A 130 -8.67 6.04 8.62
C GLN A 130 -9.68 5.17 7.85
N PHE A 131 -10.89 5.69 7.62
CA PHE A 131 -11.89 5.12 6.73
C PHE A 131 -12.26 6.17 5.69
N SER A 132 -12.14 5.86 4.41
CA SER A 132 -12.48 6.80 3.35
C SER A 132 -13.07 6.09 2.14
N PRO A 133 -14.17 6.59 1.56
CA PRO A 133 -14.66 6.02 0.30
C PRO A 133 -13.61 6.19 -0.80
N SER A 134 -13.61 5.27 -1.76
CA SER A 134 -12.89 5.43 -3.01
C SER A 134 -13.25 6.77 -3.69
N SER A 135 -12.35 7.29 -4.52
CA SER A 135 -12.57 8.55 -5.21
C SER A 135 -13.73 8.43 -6.22
N PRO A 136 -14.42 9.52 -6.61
CA PRO A 136 -15.60 9.46 -7.47
C PRO A 136 -15.42 8.69 -8.79
N ASP A 137 -14.24 8.77 -9.40
CA ASP A 137 -13.92 8.08 -10.66
C ASP A 137 -13.43 6.63 -10.47
N TRP A 138 -13.45 6.11 -9.25
CA TRP A 138 -13.05 4.74 -8.93
C TRP A 138 -14.27 3.88 -8.59
N PRO A 139 -14.15 2.55 -8.74
CA PRO A 139 -15.19 1.64 -8.28
C PRO A 139 -15.49 1.87 -6.80
N PRO A 140 -16.74 1.71 -6.34
CA PRO A 140 -17.10 2.02 -4.97
C PRO A 140 -16.56 0.95 -4.00
N PHE A 141 -15.63 1.35 -3.14
CA PHE A 141 -15.17 0.57 -1.98
C PHE A 141 -14.72 1.50 -0.85
N MET A 142 -14.57 0.97 0.36
CA MET A 142 -14.00 1.67 1.51
C MET A 142 -12.49 1.44 1.57
N ARG A 143 -11.68 2.50 1.51
CA ARG A 143 -10.28 2.47 1.93
C ARG A 143 -10.22 2.39 3.45
N VAL A 144 -9.42 1.45 3.96
CA VAL A 144 -9.13 1.32 5.38
C VAL A 144 -7.63 1.50 5.58
N ASN A 145 -7.24 2.52 6.34
CA ASN A 145 -5.85 2.95 6.55
C ASN A 145 -5.46 2.85 8.04
N PRO A 146 -5.22 1.65 8.61
CA PRO A 146 -5.01 1.50 10.06
C PRO A 146 -3.74 2.16 10.59
N ILE A 147 -2.77 2.40 9.72
CA ILE A 147 -1.47 3.01 10.06
C ILE A 147 -1.37 4.45 9.54
N LEU A 148 -2.48 5.12 9.23
CA LEU A 148 -2.48 6.45 8.61
C LEU A 148 -1.62 7.47 9.37
N ASP A 149 -1.69 7.44 10.70
CA ASP A 149 -0.98 8.38 11.58
C ASP A 149 0.43 7.91 11.98
N TRP A 150 0.89 6.76 11.47
CA TRP A 150 2.23 6.25 11.79
C TRP A 150 3.31 7.08 11.10
N SER A 151 4.36 7.40 11.86
CA SER A 151 5.57 8.01 11.34
C SER A 151 6.49 6.97 10.67
N TYR A 152 7.51 7.45 9.95
CA TYR A 152 8.58 6.60 9.44
C TYR A 152 9.26 5.79 10.55
N SER A 153 9.46 6.42 11.72
CA SER A 153 10.08 5.80 12.89
C SER A 153 9.19 4.70 13.48
N ASP A 154 7.87 4.87 13.51
CA ASP A 154 6.96 3.86 14.05
C ASP A 154 6.98 2.58 13.22
N VAL A 155 7.00 2.74 11.88
CA VAL A 155 7.11 1.60 10.95
C VAL A 155 8.38 0.80 11.21
N TRP A 156 9.54 1.46 11.28
CA TRP A 156 10.80 0.77 11.55
C TRP A 156 10.90 0.21 12.96
N SER A 157 10.42 0.95 13.95
CA SER A 157 10.40 0.48 15.34
C SER A 157 9.61 -0.81 15.47
N PHE A 158 8.45 -0.91 14.82
CA PHE A 158 7.67 -2.14 14.76
C PHE A 158 8.45 -3.27 14.06
N LEU A 159 8.93 -3.03 12.85
CA LEU A 159 9.62 -4.07 12.06
C LEU A 159 10.83 -4.64 12.81
N LEU A 160 11.65 -3.78 13.41
CA LEU A 160 12.85 -4.18 14.14
C LEU A 160 12.52 -4.84 15.48
N THR A 161 11.62 -4.25 16.28
CA THR A 161 11.25 -4.77 17.61
C THR A 161 10.58 -6.14 17.49
N CYS A 162 9.67 -6.29 16.53
CA CYS A 162 8.97 -7.54 16.28
C CYS A 162 9.79 -8.53 15.43
N LYS A 163 11.02 -8.18 15.02
CA LYS A 163 11.89 -9.01 14.17
C LYS A 163 11.19 -9.50 12.90
N VAL A 164 10.39 -8.63 12.31
CA VAL A 164 9.66 -8.91 11.07
C VAL A 164 10.62 -8.81 9.89
N LYS A 165 10.63 -9.83 9.03
CA LYS A 165 11.37 -9.78 7.76
C LYS A 165 10.80 -8.67 6.87
N TYR A 166 11.67 -7.97 6.16
CA TYR A 166 11.31 -6.96 5.16
C TYR A 166 12.18 -7.11 3.91
N CYS A 167 11.78 -6.50 2.80
CA CYS A 167 12.50 -6.55 1.53
C CYS A 167 13.96 -6.08 1.69
N SER A 168 14.91 -6.84 1.14
CA SER A 168 16.36 -6.60 1.28
C SER A 168 16.86 -5.28 0.69
N LEU A 169 16.10 -4.64 -0.20
CA LEU A 169 16.43 -3.31 -0.72
C LEU A 169 16.51 -2.27 0.40
N TYR A 170 15.74 -2.44 1.47
CA TYR A 170 15.82 -1.53 2.61
C TYR A 170 17.18 -1.59 3.31
N ASP A 171 17.87 -2.73 3.32
CA ASP A 171 19.24 -2.83 3.85
C ASP A 171 20.27 -2.14 2.95
N GLN A 172 19.94 -1.94 1.68
CA GLN A 172 20.78 -1.30 0.67
C GLN A 172 20.54 0.21 0.56
N GLY A 173 19.88 0.82 1.55
CA GLY A 173 19.67 2.27 1.62
C GLY A 173 18.45 2.79 0.86
N TYR A 174 17.60 1.94 0.29
CA TYR A 174 16.34 2.38 -0.28
C TYR A 174 15.35 2.71 0.84
N THR A 175 14.93 3.97 0.99
CA THR A 175 14.02 4.38 2.08
C THR A 175 12.55 4.38 1.67
N SER A 176 12.30 4.44 0.36
CA SER A 176 11.00 4.33 -0.29
C SER A 176 11.20 3.49 -1.55
N ILE A 177 10.34 2.52 -1.86
CA ILE A 177 10.45 1.67 -3.08
C ILE A 177 9.27 1.85 -4.03
N GLY A 178 9.56 2.05 -5.31
CA GLY A 178 8.65 2.41 -6.39
C GLY A 178 9.10 1.69 -7.64
N SER A 179 8.98 2.29 -8.83
CA SER A 179 9.50 1.65 -10.05
C SER A 179 11.03 1.68 -10.11
N ILE A 180 11.63 0.66 -10.72
CA ILE A 180 13.07 0.54 -11.03
C ILE A 180 13.63 1.76 -11.77
N HIS A 181 12.82 2.44 -12.59
CA HIS A 181 13.25 3.59 -13.38
C HIS A 181 13.27 4.91 -12.61
N SER A 182 12.69 4.93 -11.40
CA SER A 182 12.39 6.16 -10.66
C SER A 182 12.85 6.12 -9.20
N THR A 183 13.61 5.09 -8.83
CA THR A 183 13.97 4.77 -7.46
C THR A 183 15.45 4.47 -7.35
N VAL A 184 16.14 5.22 -6.51
CA VAL A 184 17.54 5.02 -6.15
C VAL A 184 17.68 4.96 -4.62
N PRO A 185 18.80 4.44 -4.08
CA PRO A 185 19.10 4.54 -2.66
C PRO A 185 19.06 6.01 -2.19
N ASN A 186 18.78 6.21 -0.91
CA ASN A 186 18.76 7.54 -0.33
C ASN A 186 20.20 8.02 -0.08
N GLU A 187 20.62 9.09 -0.75
CA GLU A 187 21.98 9.66 -0.62
C GLU A 187 22.36 10.04 0.81
N LEU A 188 21.38 10.33 1.68
CA LEU A 188 21.63 10.63 3.10
C LEU A 188 22.10 9.40 3.89
N LEU A 189 21.96 8.21 3.32
CA LEU A 189 22.42 6.94 3.90
C LEU A 189 23.77 6.49 3.34
N ARG A 190 24.35 7.23 2.39
CA ARG A 190 25.64 6.87 1.80
C ARG A 190 26.72 6.79 2.87
N ASP A 191 27.50 5.73 2.87
CA ASP A 191 28.65 5.57 3.75
C ASP A 191 29.95 6.02 3.07
N GLY A 192 30.99 6.23 3.88
CA GLY A 192 32.31 6.66 3.38
C GLY A 192 33.04 5.59 2.55
N SER A 193 32.53 4.36 2.50
CA SER A 193 33.07 3.25 1.69
C SER A 193 32.39 3.10 0.32
N GLY A 194 31.42 3.95 -0.01
CA GLY A 194 30.67 3.89 -1.26
C GLY A 194 29.44 2.99 -1.24
N GLY A 195 29.12 2.38 -0.09
CA GLY A 195 27.87 1.67 0.17
C GLY A 195 26.80 2.58 0.78
N TYR A 196 25.71 1.98 1.24
CA TYR A 196 24.63 2.67 1.93
C TYR A 196 24.28 1.94 3.23
N LYS A 197 23.97 2.72 4.26
CA LYS A 197 23.40 2.23 5.51
C LYS A 197 21.95 1.77 5.28
N PRO A 198 21.42 0.85 6.11
CA PRO A 198 20.03 0.44 6.03
C PRO A 198 19.04 1.59 6.24
N ALA A 199 17.85 1.47 5.64
CA ALA A 199 16.80 2.47 5.61
C ALA A 199 16.39 2.97 7.00
N TYR A 200 16.32 2.08 7.99
CA TYR A 200 16.01 2.44 9.38
C TYR A 200 17.06 3.33 10.07
N LYS A 201 18.20 3.62 9.42
CA LYS A 201 19.19 4.61 9.87
C LYS A 201 18.90 6.02 9.36
N LEU A 202 17.85 6.25 8.57
CA LEU A 202 17.49 7.59 8.11
C LEU A 202 16.96 8.41 9.29
N SER A 203 17.70 9.45 9.67
CA SER A 203 17.37 10.27 10.86
C SER A 203 16.10 11.10 10.68
N ASP A 204 15.90 11.69 9.50
CA ASP A 204 14.73 12.50 9.19
C ASP A 204 13.76 11.72 8.27
N GLY A 205 12.66 11.24 8.85
CA GLY A 205 11.62 10.54 8.11
C GLY A 205 10.92 11.38 7.04
N GLY A 206 10.97 12.73 7.15
CA GLY A 206 10.46 13.63 6.10
C GLY A 206 11.22 13.50 4.77
N LEU A 207 12.44 12.95 4.81
CA LEU A 207 13.30 12.72 3.64
C LEU A 207 13.21 11.29 3.10
N GLU A 208 12.20 10.51 3.56
CA GLU A 208 11.96 9.14 3.12
C GLU A 208 11.96 8.98 1.60
N ARG A 209 11.41 9.97 0.87
CA ARG A 209 11.24 9.92 -0.59
C ARG A 209 12.35 10.63 -1.35
N ALA A 210 13.46 11.00 -0.71
CA ALA A 210 14.58 11.70 -1.38
C ALA A 210 15.21 10.87 -2.52
N GLY A 211 15.18 9.53 -2.42
CA GLY A 211 15.60 8.61 -3.48
C GLY A 211 14.59 8.43 -4.63
N ARG A 212 13.54 9.25 -4.71
CA ARG A 212 12.58 9.22 -5.84
C ARG A 212 12.94 10.26 -6.87
N ALA A 213 13.07 9.83 -8.12
CA ALA A 213 13.14 10.77 -9.24
C ALA A 213 11.87 11.64 -9.28
N LYS A 214 12.04 12.96 -9.35
CA LYS A 214 10.93 13.85 -9.69
C LYS A 214 10.54 13.50 -11.14
N LYS A 215 9.28 13.11 -11.38
CA LYS A 215 8.78 13.00 -12.76
C LYS A 215 9.12 14.32 -13.46
N ALA A 216 9.96 14.27 -14.50
CA ALA A 216 10.15 15.42 -15.36
C ALA A 216 8.75 15.82 -15.84
N GLY A 217 8.29 17.01 -15.44
CA GLY A 217 7.00 17.51 -15.89
C GLY A 217 6.96 17.41 -17.41
N LYS A 218 5.88 16.85 -17.98
CA LYS A 218 5.63 16.97 -19.41
C LYS A 218 5.70 18.47 -19.73
N LYS A 219 6.79 18.91 -20.36
CA LYS A 219 6.88 20.26 -20.90
C LYS A 219 5.81 20.31 -21.99
N ASN A 220 4.69 20.98 -21.71
CA ASN A 220 3.78 21.37 -22.77
C ASN A 220 4.60 22.25 -23.73
N ALA A 221 4.80 21.76 -24.95
CA ALA A 221 5.37 22.56 -26.01
C ALA A 221 4.47 23.82 -26.20
N PRO A 222 5.06 25.00 -26.41
CA PRO A 222 4.26 26.20 -26.60
C PRO A 222 3.48 26.06 -27.91
N VAL A 223 2.16 26.05 -27.82
CA VAL A 223 1.26 26.19 -28.96
C VAL A 223 1.44 27.62 -29.46
N ASN A 224 2.14 27.77 -30.59
CA ASN A 224 2.20 29.03 -31.33
C ASN A 224 0.78 29.39 -31.80
N GLY A 225 0.15 30.32 -31.08
CA GLY A 225 -1.06 31.00 -31.54
C GLY A 225 -0.72 31.90 -32.73
N ARG A 226 -1.03 31.45 -33.94
CA ARG A 226 -1.23 32.38 -35.07
C ARG A 226 -2.66 32.88 -35.00
N ASN A 227 -2.79 34.16 -34.65
CA ASN A 227 -3.97 34.98 -34.90
C ASN A 227 -4.37 34.86 -36.37
N ASN A 228 -5.65 34.63 -36.63
CA ASN A 228 -6.36 35.21 -37.75
C ASN A 228 -7.75 35.62 -37.26
N ASN A 229 -8.00 36.93 -37.31
CA ASN A 229 -9.28 37.57 -37.11
C ASN A 229 -10.26 37.16 -38.22
N GLU A 230 -11.52 36.92 -37.87
CA GLU A 230 -12.67 37.56 -38.54
C GLU A 230 -13.95 37.42 -37.69
N PRO A 231 -14.85 38.43 -37.67
CA PRO A 231 -16.02 38.46 -36.79
C PRO A 231 -17.32 38.05 -37.50
N GLY A 232 -18.19 37.28 -36.85
CA GLY A 232 -19.47 36.89 -37.42
C GLY A 232 -20.48 36.31 -36.43
N GLN A 233 -21.29 37.20 -35.86
CA GLN A 233 -22.72 37.06 -35.49
C GLN A 233 -23.25 35.80 -34.75
N ARG A 234 -23.76 36.09 -33.54
CA ARG A 234 -25.09 35.75 -32.97
C ARG A 234 -25.61 34.29 -33.06
N SER A 235 -25.86 33.70 -31.89
CA SER A 235 -27.17 33.28 -31.33
C SER A 235 -27.12 31.92 -30.60
N ARG A 236 -27.66 31.88 -29.35
CA ARG A 236 -28.47 30.82 -28.70
C ARG A 236 -28.08 29.34 -28.96
N LEU A 237 -27.79 28.47 -27.97
CA LEU A 237 -28.37 28.18 -26.66
C LEU A 237 -27.27 27.60 -25.74
#